data_AF-A0A176ZEW8-F1
#
_entry.id   AF-A0A176ZEW8-F1
#
_cell.length_a   1.000
_cell.length_b   1.000
_cell.length_c   1.000
_cell.angle_alpha   90.00
_cell.angle_beta   90.00
_cell.angle_gamma   90.00
#
_symmetry.space_group_name_H-M   'P 1'
#
loop_
_entity.id
_entity.type
_entity.pdbx_description
1 polymer ?
#
loop_
_entity_poly.entity_id
_entity_poly.type
_entity_poly.pdbx_seq_one_letter_code
_entity_poly.pdbx_strand_id
1 'polypeptide(L)' 'MADIQVHKRVNKGRTFIRIAVTPKSTETRKLLRQFQAGVKEFEKGWKSTQAYRDAQKAKKKKKARK' A
#
# COMPACT_ATOMS: atom_id res chain seq x y z
N MET A 1 17.42 -0.45 19.55
CA MET A 1 17.02 0.42 18.43
C MET A 1 15.84 -0.21 17.71
N ALA A 2 14.88 0.62 17.28
CA ALA A 2 13.79 0.18 16.40
C ALA A 2 14.28 0.35 14.96
N ASP A 3 14.30 -0.73 14.20
CA ASP A 3 14.76 -0.69 12.81
C ASP A 3 13.55 -0.41 11.90
N ILE A 4 13.62 0.71 11.17
CA ILE A 4 12.68 1.04 10.11
C ILE A 4 13.37 0.77 8.78
N GLN A 5 12.84 -0.18 8.02
CA GLN A 5 13.28 -0.47 6.66
C GLN A 5 12.22 -0.01 5.67
N VAL A 6 12.59 0.92 4.79
CA VAL A 6 11.73 1.40 3.70
C VAL A 6 12.23 0.83 2.39
N HIS A 7 11.50 -0.13 1.84
CA HIS A 7 11.77 -0.69 0.53
C HIS A 7 10.93 0.03 -0.51
N LYS A 8 11.60 0.78 -1.39
CA LYS A 8 11.00 1.39 -2.58
C LYS A 8 11.32 0.54 -3.80
N ARG A 9 10.30 0.13 -4.54
CA ARG A 9 10.44 -0.53 -5.83
C ARG A 9 9.59 0.18 -6.86
N VAL A 10 10.16 0.51 -8.02
CA VAL A 10 9.40 1.00 -9.16
C VAL A 10 9.23 -0.15 -10.15
N ASN A 11 8.00 -0.40 -10.58
CA ASN A 11 7.71 -1.43 -11.58
C ASN A 11 6.56 -0.98 -12.48
N LYS A 12 6.80 -0.94 -13.79
CA LYS A 12 5.82 -0.55 -14.83
C LYS A 12 5.11 0.79 -14.51
N GLY A 13 5.90 1.82 -14.19
CA GLY A 13 5.39 3.15 -13.87
C GLY A 13 4.64 3.27 -12.53
N ARG A 14 4.66 2.22 -11.70
CA ARG A 14 4.07 2.22 -10.36
C ARG A 14 5.14 2.15 -9.28
N THR A 15 4.98 2.96 -8.25
CA THR A 15 5.85 2.96 -7.07
C THR A 15 5.22 2.09 -5.99
N PHE A 16 5.96 1.08 -5.55
CA PHE A 16 5.62 0.21 -4.44
C PHE A 16 6.51 0.61 -3.27
N ILE A 17 5.88 1.03 -2.16
CA ILE A 17 6.57 1.35 -0.93
C ILE A 17 6.16 0.30 0.10
N ARG A 18 7.14 -0.44 0.64
CA ARG A 18 6.96 -1.36 1.76
C ARG A 18 7.73 -0.82 2.94
N ILE A 19 7.02 -0.52 4.02
CA ILE A 19 7.61 -0.07 5.28
C ILE A 19 7.56 -1.24 6.24
N ALA A 20 8.72 -1.78 6.60
CA ALA A 20 8.89 -2.81 7.61
C ALA A 20 9.42 -2.15 8.88
N VAL A 21 8.72 -2.33 10.00
CA VAL A 21 9.11 -1.77 11.29
C VAL A 21 9.14 -2.91 12.29
N THR A 22 10.21 -2.99 13.06
CA THR A 22 10.30 -3.90 14.21
C THR A 22 10.14 -3.08 15.50
N PRO A 23 8.90 -2.85 15.97
CA PRO A 23 8.70 -1.99 17.12
C PRO A 23 8.99 -2.76 18.42
N LYS A 24 10.10 -2.41 19.10
CA LYS A 24 10.44 -2.97 20.42
C LYS A 24 9.64 -2.33 21.57
N SER A 25 9.24 -1.06 21.44
CA SER A 25 8.42 -0.32 22.42
C SER A 25 6.91 -0.34 22.11
N THR A 26 6.08 -0.26 23.16
CA THR A 26 4.62 -0.12 23.09
C THR A 26 4.19 1.17 22.40
N GLU A 27 4.91 2.28 22.60
CA GLU A 27 4.61 3.56 21.96
C GLU A 27 4.84 3.50 20.45
N THR A 28 5.96 2.90 20.03
CA THR A 28 6.26 2.69 18.60
C THR A 28 5.23 1.78 17.93
N ARG A 29 4.69 0.78 18.66
CA ARG A 29 3.55 -0.04 18.18
C ARG A 29 2.28 0.79 17.97
N LYS A 30 1.97 1.73 18.87
CA LYS A 30 0.81 2.63 18.72
C LYS A 30 0.95 3.53 17.50
N LEU A 31 2.12 4.15 17.32
CA LEU A 31 2.42 4.99 16.16
C LEU A 31 2.32 4.21 14.84
N LEU A 32 2.85 2.98 14.79
CA LEU A 32 2.72 2.12 13.61
C LEU A 32 1.27 1.82 13.25
N ARG A 33 0.42 1.57 14.26
CA ARG A 33 -1.02 1.32 14.04
C ARG A 33 -1.72 2.56 13.48
N GLN A 34 -1.42 3.75 14.00
CA GLN A 34 -1.97 5.01 13.48
C GLN A 34 -1.53 5.27 12.03
N PHE A 35 -0.25 5.06 11.73
CA PHE A 35 0.26 5.17 10.37
C PHE A 35 -0.44 4.18 9.41
N GLN A 36 -0.57 2.92 9.80
CA GLN A 36 -1.28 1.91 9.01
C GLN A 36 -2.76 2.24 8.81
N ALA A 37 -3.43 2.84 9.80
CA ALA A 37 -4.80 3.30 9.66
C ALA A 37 -4.92 4.40 8.59
N GLY A 38 -4.04 5.41 8.62
CA GLY A 38 -4.00 6.46 7.60
C GLY A 38 -3.71 5.92 6.18
N VAL A 39 -2.81 4.96 6.04
CA VAL A 39 -2.55 4.30 4.76
C VAL A 39 -3.79 3.56 4.24
N LYS A 40 -4.55 2.87 5.11
CA LYS A 40 -5.80 2.20 4.72
C LYS A 40 -6.87 3.18 4.24
N GLU A 41 -7.01 4.32 4.90
CA GLU A 41 -7.95 5.37 4.47
C GLU A 41 -7.57 5.94 3.11
N PHE A 42 -6.30 6.28 2.93
CA PHE A 42 -5.77 6.71 1.65
C PHE A 42 -6.00 5.64 0.56
N GLU A 43 -5.72 4.37 0.84
CA GLU A 43 -5.93 3.26 -0.09
C GLU A 43 -7.43 3.11 -0.45
N LYS A 44 -8.33 3.30 0.52
CA LYS A 44 -9.78 3.27 0.28
C LYS A 44 -10.21 4.38 -0.67
N GLY A 45 -9.71 5.60 -0.47
CA GLY A 45 -9.96 6.74 -1.37
C GLY A 45 -9.37 6.49 -2.76
N TRP A 46 -8.16 5.96 -2.84
CA TRP A 46 -7.56 5.60 -4.13
C TRP A 46 -8.36 4.52 -4.87
N LYS A 47 -8.85 3.49 -4.17
CA LYS A 47 -9.68 2.42 -4.74
C LYS A 47 -11.07 2.88 -5.21
N SER A 48 -11.59 3.97 -4.66
CA SER A 48 -12.87 4.53 -5.10
C SER A 48 -12.74 5.34 -6.40
N THR A 49 -11.53 5.79 -6.74
CA THR A 49 -11.28 6.53 -7.99
C THR A 49 -11.66 5.72 -9.23
N GLN A 50 -12.14 6.43 -10.25
CA GLN A 50 -12.51 5.83 -11.54
C GLN A 50 -11.30 5.17 -12.21
N ALA A 51 -10.12 5.79 -12.13
CA ALA A 51 -8.87 5.25 -12.66
C ALA A 51 -8.53 3.85 -12.10
N TYR A 52 -8.74 3.62 -10.80
CA TYR A 52 -8.54 2.30 -10.21
C TYR A 52 -9.56 1.28 -10.74
N ARG A 53 -10.84 1.67 -10.81
CA ARG A 53 -11.93 0.81 -11.32
C ARG A 53 -11.69 0.38 -12.76
N ASP A 54 -11.27 1.30 -13.62
CA ASP A 54 -10.98 1.04 -15.03
C ASP A 54 -9.78 0.12 -15.20
N ALA A 55 -8.72 0.33 -14.41
CA ALA A 55 -7.56 -0.55 -14.39
C ALA A 55 -7.93 -2.00 -13.98
N GLN A 56 -8.85 -2.18 -13.02
CA GLN A 56 -9.33 -3.51 -12.63
C GLN A 56 -10.21 -4.16 -13.70
N LYS A 57 -11.10 -3.38 -14.35
CA LYS A 57 -11.90 -3.87 -15.49
C LYS A 57 -11.01 -4.35 -16.64
N ALA A 58 -10.01 -3.55 -17.01
CA ALA A 58 -9.04 -3.92 -18.06
C ALA A 58 -8.28 -5.21 -17.71
N LYS A 59 -7.85 -5.35 -16.44
CA LYS A 59 -7.19 -6.57 -15.96
C LYS A 59 -8.09 -7.80 -16.02
N LYS A 60 -9.36 -7.68 -15.63
CA LYS A 60 -10.36 -8.77 -15.73
C LYS A 60 -10.59 -9.18 -17.18
N LYS A 61 -10.80 -8.23 -18.10
CA LYS A 61 -10.94 -8.49 -19.54
C LYS A 61 -9.74 -9.23 -20.12
N LYS A 62 -8.52 -8.83 -19.73
CA LYS A 62 -7.28 -9.49 -20.18
C LYS A 62 -7.16 -10.93 -19.68
N LYS A 63 -7.60 -11.20 -18.44
CA LYS A 63 -7.62 -12.57 -17.89
C LYS A 63 -8.66 -13.47 -18.55
N ALA A 64 -9.84 -12.93 -18.88
CA ALA A 64 -10.89 -13.71 -19.54
C ALA A 64 -10.56 -14.07 -21.00
N ARG A 65 -9.63 -13.34 -21.63
CA ARG A 65 -9.16 -13.58 -23.01
C ARG A 65 -7.96 -14.54 -23.10
N LYS A 66 -7.45 -15.02 -21.95
CA LYS A 66 -6.28 -15.88 -21.87
C LYS A 66 -6.71 -17.25 -21.35
#